data_AF-A0AAU0UXR5-F1
#
_entry.id   AF-A0AAU0UXR5-F1
#
_cell.length_a   1.000
_cell.length_b   1.000
_cell.length_c   1.000
_cell.angle_alpha   90.00
_cell.angle_beta   90.00
_cell.angle_gamma   90.00
#
_symmetry.space_group_name_H-M   'P 1'
#
loop_
_entity.id
_entity.type
_entity.pdbx_description
1 polymer ?
#
loop_
_entity_poly.entity_id
_entity_poly.type
_entity_poly.pdbx_seq_one_letter_code
_entity_poly.pdbx_strand_id
1 'polypeptide(L)'
;MISDAQGDATAFISAPLALDALGRTVPVSMRLSGNDIIVSLAPAPGQTVAFPVLLDPGAGYGDLTPAERRYCSTNPYDCNKARKDAEKAFAEAAKRYSKKSLYQGTGDAFRHCYWNARMEINIDHDTAYEVATRHESESRGVDKEMDLRNNKIGRKIGRDYRGKSKANHKARDKCISYTKNGKLWIIKSKKLVRSNA
;
A
#
# COMPACT_ATOMS: atom_id res chain seq x y z
N MET A 1 3.48 11.50 16.31
CA MET A 1 4.62 12.15 15.64
C MET A 1 5.37 12.85 16.75
N ILE A 2 6.61 12.46 16.97
CA ILE A 2 7.51 13.18 17.88
C ILE A 2 8.32 14.12 16.99
N SER A 3 8.33 15.39 17.37
CA SER A 3 9.13 16.42 16.71
C SER A 3 10.22 16.91 17.67
N ASP A 4 11.34 17.38 17.13
CA ASP A 4 12.33 18.10 17.92
C ASP A 4 11.87 19.51 18.29
N ALA A 5 12.74 20.25 18.98
CA ALA A 5 12.47 21.62 19.43
C ALA A 5 12.31 22.62 18.28
N GLN A 6 12.76 22.27 17.06
CA GLN A 6 12.62 23.06 15.84
C GLN A 6 11.31 22.72 15.10
N GLY A 7 10.58 21.69 15.56
CA GLY A 7 9.34 21.23 14.94
C GLY A 7 9.55 20.18 13.85
N ASP A 8 10.80 19.76 13.60
CA ASP A 8 11.12 18.74 12.62
C ASP A 8 10.76 17.36 13.16
N ALA A 9 10.10 16.55 12.33
CA ALA A 9 9.64 15.23 12.74
C ALA A 9 10.83 14.26 12.90
N THR A 10 11.07 13.79 14.13
CA THR A 10 12.21 12.93 14.46
C THR A 10 11.83 11.46 14.63
N ALA A 11 10.59 11.15 15.02
CA ALA A 11 10.12 9.77 15.14
C ALA A 11 8.61 9.58 14.89
N PHE A 12 8.27 8.46 14.24
CA PHE A 12 6.90 8.01 14.05
C PHE A 12 6.63 6.75 14.86
N ILE A 13 5.73 6.87 15.83
CA ILE A 13 5.26 5.75 16.65
C ILE A 13 3.79 5.53 16.27
N SER A 14 3.51 4.37 15.70
CA SER A 14 2.16 3.93 15.33
C SER A 14 1.62 2.92 16.34
N ALA A 15 0.30 2.80 16.41
CA ALA A 15 -0.33 1.81 17.27
C ALA A 15 0.08 0.41 16.79
N PRO A 16 0.57 -0.46 17.69
CA PRO A 16 0.80 -1.85 17.33
C PRO A 16 -0.54 -2.50 16.99
N LEU A 17 -0.52 -3.55 16.17
CA LEU A 17 -1.67 -4.43 16.11
C LEU A 17 -1.72 -5.22 17.40
N ALA A 18 -2.91 -5.37 17.96
CA ALA A 18 -3.16 -6.36 18.98
C ALA A 18 -3.90 -7.55 18.37
N LEU A 19 -3.37 -8.74 18.56
CA LEU A 19 -4.02 -10.01 18.24
C LEU A 19 -4.25 -10.79 19.52
N ASP A 20 -5.46 -11.31 19.69
CA ASP A 20 -5.78 -12.19 20.81
C ASP A 20 -5.33 -13.64 20.54
N ALA A 21 -5.46 -14.53 21.52
CA ALA A 21 -5.00 -15.92 21.41
C ALA A 21 -5.72 -16.74 20.31
N LEU A 22 -6.84 -16.23 19.79
CA LEU A 22 -7.58 -16.82 18.68
C LEU A 22 -7.24 -16.16 17.33
N GLY A 23 -6.25 -15.26 17.30
CA GLY A 23 -5.82 -14.53 16.11
C GLY A 23 -6.74 -13.38 15.71
N ARG A 24 -7.65 -12.94 16.59
CA ARG A 24 -8.60 -11.86 16.29
C ARG A 24 -7.98 -10.50 16.62
N THR A 25 -8.21 -9.51 15.75
CA THR A 25 -7.75 -8.15 15.99
C THR A 25 -8.48 -7.51 17.15
N VAL A 26 -7.72 -6.98 18.10
CA VAL A 26 -8.22 -6.15 19.20
C VAL A 26 -7.85 -4.70 18.87
N PRO A 27 -8.79 -3.74 18.83
CA PRO A 27 -8.45 -2.35 18.59
C PRO A 27 -7.50 -1.84 19.68
N VAL A 28 -6.58 -0.96 19.30
CA VAL A 28 -5.59 -0.37 20.19
C VAL A 28 -5.77 1.14 20.20
N SER A 29 -5.78 1.73 21.40
CA SER A 29 -5.69 3.17 21.60
C SER A 29 -4.24 3.56 21.91
N MET A 30 -3.82 4.69 21.36
CA MET A 30 -2.57 5.34 21.71
C MET A 30 -2.86 6.78 22.12
N ARG A 31 -2.30 7.19 23.24
CA ARG A 31 -2.34 8.58 23.68
C ARG A 31 -1.00 9.02 24.24
N LEU A 32 -0.70 10.30 24.06
CA LEU A 32 0.41 10.95 24.73
C LEU A 32 -0.03 11.34 26.15
N SER A 33 0.82 11.12 27.14
CA SER A 33 0.59 11.51 28.53
C SER A 33 1.89 12.03 29.12
N GLY A 34 2.09 13.35 29.10
CA GLY A 34 3.40 13.93 29.39
C GLY A 34 4.45 13.47 28.37
N ASN A 35 5.53 12.86 28.86
CA ASN A 35 6.60 12.29 28.03
C ASN A 35 6.35 10.81 27.66
N ASP A 36 5.28 10.21 28.17
CA ASP A 36 4.98 8.80 27.94
C ASP A 36 4.00 8.62 26.79
N ILE A 37 4.22 7.53 26.05
CA ILE A 37 3.25 7.00 25.09
C ILE A 37 2.53 5.83 25.76
N ILE A 38 1.24 6.03 26.02
CA ILE A 38 0.39 5.02 26.61
C ILE A 38 -0.30 4.27 25.47
N VAL A 39 -0.04 2.98 25.38
CA VAL A 39 -0.71 2.04 24.49
C VAL A 39 -1.67 1.21 25.32
N SER A 40 -2.95 1.17 24.94
CA SER A 40 -3.96 0.40 25.66
C SER A 40 -4.89 -0.33 24.71
N LEU A 41 -5.24 -1.57 25.04
CA LEU A 41 -6.30 -2.30 24.32
C LEU A 41 -7.62 -1.55 24.49
N ALA A 42 -8.36 -1.39 23.39
CA ALA A 42 -9.64 -0.70 23.32
C ALA A 42 -10.68 -1.60 22.62
N PRO A 43 -11.02 -2.78 23.19
CA PRO A 43 -11.99 -3.69 22.59
C PRO A 43 -13.30 -2.98 22.26
N ALA A 44 -13.90 -3.30 21.12
CA ALA A 44 -15.20 -2.76 20.75
C ALA A 44 -16.26 -3.18 21.78
N PRO A 45 -17.35 -2.40 21.97
CA PRO A 45 -18.42 -2.78 22.89
C PRO A 45 -18.93 -4.21 22.62
N GLY A 46 -18.88 -5.06 23.64
CA GLY A 46 -19.28 -6.48 23.54
C GLY A 46 -18.23 -7.43 22.95
N GLN A 47 -17.02 -6.96 22.61
CA GLN A 47 -15.94 -7.81 22.11
C GLN A 47 -15.29 -8.61 23.25
N THR A 48 -15.44 -9.93 23.25
CA THR A 48 -14.70 -10.84 24.15
C THR A 48 -13.27 -11.05 23.67
N VAL A 49 -12.29 -10.80 24.55
CA VAL A 49 -10.85 -10.94 24.26
C VAL A 49 -10.30 -12.23 24.86
N ALA A 50 -9.56 -13.01 24.06
CA ALA A 50 -8.90 -14.24 24.52
C ALA A 50 -7.43 -13.98 24.87
N PHE A 51 -6.98 -14.39 26.05
CA PHE A 51 -5.60 -14.16 26.50
C PHE A 51 -4.66 -15.31 26.10
N PRO A 52 -3.37 -15.02 25.78
CA PRO A 52 -2.71 -13.71 25.81
C PRO A 52 -3.04 -12.83 24.60
N VAL A 53 -2.83 -11.52 24.74
CA VAL A 53 -2.90 -10.56 23.63
C VAL A 53 -1.49 -10.15 23.25
N LEU A 54 -1.11 -10.37 21.99
CA LEU A 54 0.19 -10.03 21.44
C LEU A 54 0.12 -8.64 20.80
N LEU A 55 1.01 -7.74 21.24
CA LEU A 55 1.21 -6.42 20.63
C LEU A 55 2.38 -6.50 19.67
N ASP A 56 2.11 -6.37 18.37
CA ASP A 56 3.14 -6.37 17.34
C ASP A 56 3.24 -4.98 16.70
N PRO A 57 4.31 -4.21 16.95
CA PRO A 57 4.55 -2.90 16.33
C PRO A 57 4.81 -2.99 14.81
N GLY A 58 5.03 -4.20 14.27
CA GLY A 58 5.18 -4.50 12.84
C GLY A 58 3.95 -5.13 12.19
N ALA A 59 2.85 -5.34 12.91
CA ALA A 59 1.67 -6.02 12.37
C ALA A 59 0.76 -5.08 11.56
N GLY A 60 1.27 -4.64 10.42
CA GLY A 60 0.50 -4.17 9.27
C GLY A 60 1.05 -4.74 7.96
N TYR A 61 1.93 -5.73 8.07
CA TYR A 61 2.86 -6.19 7.05
C TYR A 61 2.76 -7.69 6.76
N GLY A 62 1.60 -8.30 7.06
CA GLY A 62 1.38 -9.75 6.93
C GLY A 62 1.71 -10.32 5.55
N ASP A 63 1.53 -9.51 4.51
CA ASP A 63 1.79 -9.89 3.11
C ASP A 63 3.07 -9.25 2.53
N LEU A 64 3.94 -8.67 3.36
CA LEU A 64 5.21 -8.13 2.86
C LEU A 64 6.20 -9.25 2.55
N THR A 65 6.84 -9.15 1.38
CA THR A 65 8.04 -9.92 1.06
C THR A 65 9.16 -9.67 2.09
N PRO A 66 10.14 -10.57 2.23
CA PRO A 66 11.31 -10.33 3.07
C PRO A 66 12.05 -9.04 2.71
N ALA A 67 12.10 -8.72 1.40
CA ALA A 67 12.74 -7.50 0.91
C ALA A 67 11.98 -6.24 1.34
N GLU A 68 10.65 -6.21 1.21
CA GLU A 68 9.83 -5.10 1.70
C GLU A 68 9.96 -4.95 3.21
N ARG A 69 9.93 -6.06 3.96
CA ARG A 69 10.04 -6.03 5.44
C ARG A 69 11.34 -5.36 5.89
N ARG A 70 12.46 -5.67 5.24
CA ARG A 70 13.78 -5.07 5.53
C ARG A 70 13.82 -3.58 5.20
N TYR A 71 13.17 -3.17 4.11
CA TYR A 71 13.08 -1.75 3.76
C TYR A 71 12.16 -0.99 4.72
N CYS A 72 10.99 -1.54 5.02
CA CYS A 72 9.98 -0.92 5.87
C CYS A 72 10.36 -0.91 7.35
N SER A 73 11.27 -1.78 7.81
CA SER A 73 11.82 -1.69 9.17
C SER A 73 12.69 -0.44 9.36
N THR A 74 13.26 0.11 8.28
CA THR A 74 14.05 1.35 8.30
C THR A 74 13.30 2.55 7.74
N ASN A 75 12.19 2.34 7.01
CA ASN A 75 11.34 3.39 6.42
C ASN A 75 9.85 3.23 6.80
N PRO A 76 9.50 3.12 8.09
CA PRO A 76 8.15 2.72 8.51
C PRO A 76 7.06 3.73 8.17
N TYR A 77 7.39 5.04 8.19
CA TYR A 77 6.43 6.09 7.88
C TYR A 77 5.97 6.05 6.42
N ASP A 78 6.92 5.99 5.49
CA ASP A 78 6.61 5.97 4.07
C ASP A 78 6.03 4.63 3.64
N CYS A 79 6.47 3.51 4.24
CA CYS A 79 5.81 2.22 4.01
C CYS A 79 4.37 2.19 4.50
N ASN A 80 4.04 2.84 5.62
CA ASN A 80 2.65 2.96 6.06
C ASN A 80 1.81 3.82 5.10
N LYS A 81 2.39 4.89 4.51
CA LYS A 81 1.72 5.65 3.44
C LYS A 81 1.52 4.79 2.19
N ALA A 82 2.55 4.06 1.77
CA ALA A 82 2.51 3.18 0.61
C ALA A 82 1.43 2.10 0.77
N ARG A 83 1.31 1.50 1.96
CA ARG A 83 0.24 0.55 2.30
C ARG A 83 -1.15 1.18 2.20
N LYS A 84 -1.36 2.36 2.80
CA LYS A 84 -2.65 3.09 2.69
C LYS A 84 -2.99 3.44 1.24
N ASP A 85 -1.98 3.74 0.42
CA ASP A 85 -2.15 3.98 -1.01
C ASP A 85 -2.48 2.70 -1.79
N ALA A 86 -1.90 1.55 -1.40
CA ALA A 86 -2.25 0.25 -1.95
C ALA A 86 -3.72 -0.11 -1.64
N GLU A 87 -4.16 0.07 -0.40
CA GLU A 87 -5.56 -0.16 0.01
C GLU A 87 -6.55 0.67 -0.80
N LYS A 88 -6.24 1.96 -1.00
CA LYS A 88 -7.07 2.85 -1.83
C LYS A 88 -7.08 2.43 -3.30
N ALA A 89 -5.94 1.99 -3.83
CA ALA A 89 -5.86 1.50 -5.21
C ALA A 89 -6.66 0.21 -5.40
N PHE A 90 -6.53 -0.74 -4.46
CA PHE A 90 -7.30 -1.99 -4.46
C PHE A 90 -8.80 -1.72 -4.33
N ALA A 91 -9.22 -0.86 -3.41
CA ALA A 91 -10.63 -0.50 -3.24
C ALA A 91 -11.21 0.13 -4.51
N GLU A 92 -10.46 1.00 -5.19
CA GLU A 92 -10.92 1.58 -6.47
C GLU A 92 -10.95 0.54 -7.60
N ALA A 93 -10.07 -0.46 -7.59
CA ALA A 93 -10.06 -1.56 -8.54
C ALA A 93 -11.26 -2.49 -8.32
N ALA A 94 -11.49 -2.93 -7.09
CA ALA A 94 -12.59 -3.81 -6.71
C ALA A 94 -13.97 -3.22 -7.02
N LYS A 95 -14.11 -1.88 -6.98
CA LYS A 95 -15.33 -1.17 -7.38
C LYS A 95 -15.60 -1.18 -8.90
N ARG A 96 -14.56 -1.36 -9.72
CA ARG A 96 -14.62 -1.10 -11.18
C ARG A 96 -14.46 -2.33 -12.04
N TYR A 97 -13.75 -3.32 -11.54
CA TYR A 97 -13.34 -4.49 -12.29
C TYR A 97 -13.89 -5.76 -11.65
N SER A 98 -14.11 -6.79 -12.46
CA SER A 98 -14.61 -8.06 -11.94
C SER A 98 -13.58 -8.71 -11.02
N LYS A 99 -14.05 -9.45 -10.01
CA LYS A 99 -13.18 -10.16 -9.05
C LYS A 99 -12.13 -11.03 -9.75
N LYS A 100 -12.48 -11.67 -10.89
CA LYS A 100 -11.58 -12.51 -11.69
C LYS A 100 -10.42 -11.74 -12.35
N SER A 101 -10.57 -10.43 -12.53
CA SER A 101 -9.56 -9.58 -13.17
C SER A 101 -8.66 -8.83 -12.18
N LEU A 102 -8.88 -9.01 -10.87
CA LEU A 102 -8.07 -8.42 -9.80
C LEU A 102 -6.74 -9.15 -9.57
N TYR A 103 -6.51 -10.24 -10.28
CA TYR A 103 -5.24 -10.95 -10.36
C TYR A 103 -4.92 -11.18 -11.84
N GLN A 104 -3.75 -10.72 -12.29
CA GLN A 104 -3.24 -10.86 -13.67
C GLN A 104 -4.08 -10.22 -14.79
N GLY A 105 -5.23 -9.64 -14.45
CA GLY A 105 -6.18 -9.04 -15.39
C GLY A 105 -6.18 -7.51 -15.38
N THR A 106 -7.20 -6.92 -15.99
CA THR A 106 -7.31 -5.46 -16.15
C THR A 106 -7.49 -4.71 -14.83
N GLY A 107 -8.14 -5.33 -13.83
CA GLY A 107 -8.27 -4.77 -12.49
C GLY A 107 -6.95 -4.73 -11.75
N ASP A 108 -6.14 -5.77 -11.91
CA ASP A 108 -4.81 -5.87 -11.33
C ASP A 108 -3.84 -4.86 -11.96
N ALA A 109 -3.81 -4.80 -13.29
CA ALA A 109 -3.03 -3.82 -14.02
C ALA A 109 -3.36 -2.37 -13.62
N PHE A 110 -4.66 -2.06 -13.47
CA PHE A 110 -5.13 -0.78 -12.96
C PHE A 110 -4.64 -0.53 -11.52
N ARG A 111 -4.74 -1.52 -10.62
CA ARG A 111 -4.31 -1.40 -9.23
C ARG A 111 -2.82 -1.09 -9.14
N HIS A 112 -1.97 -1.79 -9.89
CA HIS A 112 -0.52 -1.55 -9.96
C HIS A 112 -0.20 -0.15 -10.48
N CYS A 113 -0.85 0.26 -11.58
CA CYS A 113 -0.72 1.62 -12.12
C CYS A 113 -1.10 2.67 -11.08
N TYR A 114 -2.28 2.54 -10.48
CA TYR A 114 -2.81 3.57 -9.60
C TYR A 114 -2.07 3.62 -8.27
N TRP A 115 -1.72 2.49 -7.68
CA TRP A 115 -0.91 2.42 -6.46
C TRP A 115 0.42 3.16 -6.64
N ASN A 116 1.16 2.86 -7.71
CA ASN A 116 2.44 3.53 -8.00
C ASN A 116 2.27 5.02 -8.30
N ALA A 117 1.19 5.41 -8.97
CA ALA A 117 0.90 6.82 -9.18
C ALA A 117 0.62 7.56 -7.87
N ARG A 118 -0.11 6.93 -6.94
CA ARG A 118 -0.37 7.49 -5.61
C ARG A 118 0.91 7.64 -4.78
N MET A 119 1.76 6.62 -4.75
CA MET A 119 3.04 6.69 -4.03
C MET A 119 3.92 7.83 -4.55
N GLU A 120 4.07 7.96 -5.86
CA GLU A 120 4.85 9.05 -6.46
C GLU A 120 4.27 10.45 -6.12
N ILE A 121 2.94 10.56 -5.97
CA ILE A 121 2.27 11.82 -5.59
C ILE A 121 2.43 12.13 -4.10
N ASN A 122 2.22 11.14 -3.22
CA ASN A 122 2.04 11.32 -1.78
C ASN A 122 3.32 11.13 -0.95
N ILE A 123 4.35 10.52 -1.56
CA ILE A 123 5.64 10.23 -0.94
C ILE A 123 6.71 10.92 -1.81
N ASP A 124 7.42 10.16 -2.62
CA ASP A 124 8.42 10.60 -3.58
C ASP A 124 8.70 9.46 -4.58
N HIS A 125 9.62 9.72 -5.51
CA HIS A 125 9.97 8.76 -6.53
C HIS A 125 10.71 7.54 -6.00
N ASP A 126 11.73 7.77 -5.18
CA ASP A 126 12.66 6.73 -4.77
C ASP A 126 11.94 5.71 -3.89
N THR A 127 11.15 6.18 -2.93
CA THR A 127 10.34 5.31 -2.09
C THR A 127 9.28 4.55 -2.87
N ALA A 128 8.61 5.21 -3.84
CA ALA A 128 7.64 4.54 -4.71
C ALA A 128 8.29 3.42 -5.53
N TYR A 129 9.53 3.63 -5.99
CA TYR A 129 10.31 2.62 -6.69
C TYR A 129 10.75 1.48 -5.76
N GLU A 130 11.32 1.80 -4.59
CA GLU A 130 11.88 0.84 -3.66
C GLU A 130 10.82 -0.09 -3.08
N VAL A 131 9.66 0.46 -2.68
CA VAL A 131 8.52 -0.33 -2.17
C VAL A 131 7.96 -1.22 -3.27
N ALA A 132 7.60 -0.66 -4.43
CA ALA A 132 6.98 -1.44 -5.50
C ALA A 132 7.92 -2.52 -6.04
N THR A 133 9.22 -2.25 -6.19
CA THR A 133 10.16 -3.24 -6.71
C THR A 133 10.36 -4.40 -5.73
N ARG A 134 10.35 -4.12 -4.43
CA ARG A 134 10.45 -5.14 -3.39
C ARG A 134 9.16 -5.94 -3.25
N HIS A 135 8.00 -5.31 -3.45
CA HIS A 135 6.72 -6.01 -3.54
C HIS A 135 6.76 -7.14 -4.57
N GLU A 136 7.40 -6.88 -5.71
CA GLU A 136 7.59 -7.88 -6.77
C GLU A 136 8.82 -8.80 -6.55
N SER A 137 9.44 -8.86 -5.36
CA SER A 137 10.70 -9.62 -5.20
C SER A 137 10.51 -11.12 -5.39
N GLU A 138 9.40 -11.66 -4.87
CA GLU A 138 9.07 -13.09 -4.91
C GLU A 138 8.25 -13.49 -6.14
N SER A 139 7.70 -12.54 -6.91
CA SER A 139 7.00 -12.82 -8.16
C SER A 139 7.99 -13.29 -9.26
N ARG A 140 7.51 -14.01 -10.27
CA ARG A 140 8.35 -14.63 -11.31
C ARG A 140 7.72 -14.58 -12.70
N GLY A 141 8.55 -14.68 -13.73
CA GLY A 141 8.11 -14.80 -15.13
C GLY A 141 7.23 -13.62 -15.59
N VAL A 142 6.18 -13.95 -16.35
CA VAL A 142 5.26 -12.97 -16.94
C VAL A 142 4.47 -12.16 -15.90
N ASP A 143 4.31 -12.70 -14.69
CA ASP A 143 3.65 -12.03 -13.56
C ASP A 143 4.44 -10.81 -13.11
N LYS A 144 5.69 -11.05 -12.70
CA LYS A 144 6.65 -9.99 -12.34
C LYS A 144 6.82 -8.95 -13.44
N GLU A 145 6.88 -9.39 -14.69
CA GLU A 145 7.04 -8.49 -15.82
C GLU A 145 5.82 -7.57 -16.01
N MET A 146 4.61 -8.11 -15.85
CA MET A 146 3.36 -7.36 -15.92
C MET A 146 3.29 -6.30 -14.82
N ASP A 147 3.57 -6.70 -13.58
CA ASP A 147 3.52 -5.81 -12.42
C ASP A 147 4.57 -4.71 -12.51
N LEU A 148 5.84 -5.04 -12.79
CA LEU A 148 6.90 -4.03 -12.92
C LEU A 148 6.63 -3.02 -14.04
N ARG A 149 6.06 -3.46 -15.18
CA ARG A 149 5.68 -2.56 -16.28
C ARG A 149 4.55 -1.61 -15.87
N ASN A 150 3.51 -2.12 -15.22
CA ASN A 150 2.40 -1.31 -14.76
C ASN A 150 2.81 -0.38 -13.62
N ASN A 151 3.69 -0.83 -12.71
CA ASN A 151 4.30 -0.02 -11.65
C ASN A 151 5.06 1.18 -12.24
N LYS A 152 5.92 0.94 -13.24
CA LYS A 152 6.66 2.00 -13.95
C LYS A 152 5.73 3.02 -14.62
N ILE A 153 4.67 2.56 -15.28
CA ILE A 153 3.66 3.43 -15.90
C ILE A 153 2.96 4.28 -14.83
N GLY A 154 2.58 3.67 -13.72
CA GLY A 154 1.98 4.34 -12.57
C GLY A 154 2.85 5.47 -12.03
N ARG A 155 4.13 5.20 -11.74
CA ARG A 155 5.06 6.23 -11.26
C ARG A 155 5.18 7.40 -12.23
N LYS A 156 5.27 7.14 -13.54
CA LYS A 156 5.27 8.21 -14.55
C LYS A 156 4.00 9.06 -14.47
N ILE A 157 2.82 8.44 -14.40
CA ILE A 157 1.54 9.15 -14.27
C ILE A 157 1.52 9.98 -12.99
N GLY A 158 1.97 9.42 -11.87
CA GLY A 158 2.05 10.12 -10.60
C GLY A 158 2.91 11.38 -10.69
N ARG A 159 4.07 11.28 -11.35
CA ARG A 159 4.99 12.41 -11.56
C ARG A 159 4.35 13.51 -12.39
N ASP A 160 3.65 13.12 -13.45
CA ASP A 160 2.93 14.05 -14.33
C ASP A 160 1.82 14.83 -13.58
N TYR A 161 1.32 14.30 -12.45
CA TYR A 161 0.27 14.94 -11.63
C TYR A 161 0.73 15.47 -10.27
N ARG A 162 1.96 15.20 -9.83
CA ARG A 162 2.48 15.66 -8.54
C ARG A 162 2.38 17.18 -8.43
N GLY A 163 1.97 17.66 -7.25
CA GLY A 163 1.74 19.09 -7.00
C GLY A 163 0.47 19.69 -7.62
N LYS A 164 -0.28 18.95 -8.45
CA LYS A 164 -1.53 19.45 -9.05
C LYS A 164 -2.72 19.28 -8.12
N SER A 165 -3.70 20.17 -8.23
CA SER A 165 -4.99 20.01 -7.54
C SER A 165 -5.66 18.69 -7.92
N LYS A 166 -6.21 17.97 -6.92
CA LYS A 166 -6.83 16.64 -7.08
C LYS A 166 -5.92 15.63 -7.79
N ALA A 167 -4.59 15.70 -7.59
CA ALA A 167 -3.59 14.86 -8.25
C ALA A 167 -3.94 13.36 -8.23
N ASN A 168 -4.27 12.81 -7.06
CA ASN A 168 -4.66 11.41 -6.92
C ASN A 168 -5.89 11.04 -7.77
N HIS A 169 -6.89 11.92 -7.88
CA HIS A 169 -8.08 11.63 -8.70
C HIS A 169 -7.73 11.67 -10.19
N LYS A 170 -6.92 12.66 -10.62
CA LYS A 170 -6.45 12.75 -11.99
C LYS A 170 -5.60 11.54 -12.39
N ALA A 171 -4.71 11.09 -11.49
CA ALA A 171 -3.91 9.89 -11.68
C ALA A 171 -4.78 8.62 -11.79
N ARG A 172 -5.79 8.48 -10.93
CA ARG A 172 -6.79 7.40 -11.02
C ARG A 172 -7.44 7.39 -12.41
N ASP A 173 -7.98 8.53 -12.83
CA ASP A 173 -8.73 8.65 -14.08
C ASP A 173 -7.82 8.39 -15.30
N LYS A 174 -6.54 8.78 -15.19
CA LYS A 174 -5.52 8.46 -16.20
C LYS A 174 -5.20 6.97 -16.26
N CYS A 175 -5.03 6.30 -15.12
CA CYS A 175 -4.86 4.85 -15.08
C CYS A 175 -6.09 4.12 -15.65
N ILE A 176 -7.32 4.58 -15.35
CA ILE A 176 -8.56 4.04 -15.96
C ILE A 176 -8.51 4.19 -17.48
N SER A 177 -8.16 5.38 -17.98
CA SER A 177 -8.01 5.65 -19.41
C SER A 177 -6.95 4.74 -20.04
N TYR A 178 -5.82 4.53 -19.37
CA TYR A 178 -4.75 3.66 -19.86
C TYR A 178 -5.18 2.19 -19.91
N THR A 179 -5.95 1.71 -18.93
CA THR A 179 -6.54 0.37 -18.99
C THR A 179 -7.44 0.22 -20.21
N LYS A 180 -8.36 1.16 -20.43
CA LYS A 180 -9.32 1.12 -21.57
C LYS A 180 -8.63 1.20 -22.93
N ASN A 181 -7.57 2.00 -23.03
CA ASN A 181 -6.86 2.27 -24.29
C ASN A 181 -5.68 1.32 -24.57
N GLY A 182 -5.61 0.18 -23.88
CA GLY A 182 -4.55 -0.82 -24.12
C GLY A 182 -3.14 -0.35 -23.77
N LYS A 183 -3.00 0.64 -22.87
CA LYS A 183 -1.68 1.18 -22.48
C LYS A 183 -1.07 0.42 -21.30
N LEU A 184 -1.87 -0.31 -20.53
CA LEU A 184 -1.40 -1.20 -19.47
C LEU A 184 -1.18 -2.62 -20.02
N TRP A 185 -0.53 -3.45 -19.21
CA TRP A 185 -0.23 -4.85 -19.52
C TRP A 185 -1.06 -5.78 -18.63
N ILE A 186 -1.51 -6.90 -19.20
CA ILE A 186 -2.21 -7.98 -18.49
C ILE A 186 -1.63 -9.32 -18.95
N ILE A 187 -2.04 -10.41 -18.31
CA ILE A 187 -1.69 -11.76 -18.71
C ILE A 187 -2.93 -12.44 -19.28
N LYS A 188 -2.80 -12.96 -20.51
CA LYS A 188 -3.83 -13.75 -21.17
C LYS A 188 -3.17 -14.97 -21.79
N SER A 189 -3.68 -16.17 -21.48
CA SER A 189 -3.10 -17.43 -21.96
C SER A 189 -1.59 -17.55 -21.67
N LYS A 190 -1.18 -17.20 -20.43
CA LYS A 190 0.23 -17.19 -19.96
C LYS A 190 1.17 -16.27 -20.74
N LYS A 191 0.65 -15.34 -21.53
CA LYS A 191 1.42 -14.37 -22.30
C LYS A 191 1.07 -12.96 -21.87
N LEU A 192 2.07 -12.09 -21.91
CA LEU A 192 1.91 -10.67 -21.66
C LEU A 192 1.25 -10.00 -22.87
N VAL A 193 0.10 -9.36 -22.66
CA VAL A 193 -0.67 -8.66 -23.71
C VAL A 193 -1.12 -7.29 -23.22
N ARG A 194 -1.63 -6.44 -24.12
CA ARG A 194 -2.18 -5.14 -23.76
C ARG A 194 -3.54 -5.29 -23.07
N SER A 195 -3.89 -4.32 -22.23
CA SER A 195 -5.11 -4.34 -21.41
C SER A 195 -6.43 -4.28 -22.18
N ASN A 196 -6.40 -4.11 -23.50
CA ASN A 196 -7.56 -4.14 -24.40
C ASN A 196 -7.62 -5.41 -25.27
N ALA A 197 -6.80 -6.42 -24.98
CA ALA A 197 -6.67 -7.65 -25.76
C ALA A 197 -7.67 -8.76 -25.40
#